data_AF-P17345-F1
#
_entry.id   AF-P17345-F1
#
_cell.length_a   1.000
_cell.length_b   1.000
_cell.length_c   1.000
_cell.angle_alpha   90.00
_cell.angle_beta   90.00
_cell.angle_gamma   90.00
#
_symmetry.space_group_name_H-M   'P 1'
#
loop_
_entity.id
_entity.type
_entity.pdbx_description
1 polymer ?
#
loop_
_entity_poly.entity_id
_entity_poly.type
_entity_poly.pdbx_seq_one_letter_code
_entity_poly.pdbx_strand_id
1 'polypeptide(L)' 'MPQLVPFYFMNLLTGGILAISLLLYFVATYLLPNILRLLIARNIIIKL' A
#
# COMPACT_ATOMS: atom_id res chain seq x y z
N MET A 1 12.51 -30.64 7.86
CA MET A 1 11.66 -31.83 7.59
C MET A 1 10.58 -31.45 6.58
N PRO A 2 10.24 -32.32 5.62
CA PRO A 2 9.32 -32.00 4.51
C PRO A 2 7.92 -31.56 4.98
N GLN A 3 7.50 -31.98 6.18
CA GLN A 3 6.24 -31.58 6.81
C GLN A 3 6.14 -30.08 7.11
N LEU A 4 7.28 -29.36 7.22
CA LEU A 4 7.29 -27.91 7.46
C LEU A 4 7.10 -27.08 6.19
N VAL A 5 7.21 -27.68 5.01
CA VAL A 5 7.11 -26.96 3.73
C VAL A 5 5.76 -26.24 3.59
N PRO A 6 4.61 -26.88 3.87
CA PRO A 6 3.31 -26.18 3.83
C PRO A 6 3.21 -25.05 4.85
N PHE A 7 3.77 -25.21 6.05
CA PHE A 7 3.75 -24.17 7.09
C PHE A 7 4.59 -22.96 6.70
N TYR A 8 5.77 -23.19 6.11
CA TYR A 8 6.60 -22.12 5.57
C TYR A 8 5.87 -21.38 4.44
N PHE A 9 5.23 -22.11 3.53
CA PHE A 9 4.45 -21.50 2.45
C PHE A 9 3.28 -20.66 2.99
N MET A 10 2.52 -21.18 3.96
CA MET A 10 1.43 -20.43 4.58
C MET A 10 1.94 -19.15 5.27
N ASN A 11 3.05 -19.23 6.00
CA ASN A 11 3.65 -18.06 6.63
C ASN A 11 4.10 -17.01 5.60
N LEU A 12 4.72 -17.45 4.50
CA LEU A 12 5.11 -16.57 3.39
C LEU A 12 3.89 -15.92 2.75
N LEU A 13 2.82 -16.68 2.50
CA LEU A 13 1.57 -16.19 1.93
C LEU A 13 0.91 -15.16 2.85
N THR A 14 0.76 -15.48 4.14
CA THR A 14 0.18 -14.57 5.13
C THR A 14 1.01 -13.29 5.26
N GLY A 15 2.34 -13.41 5.34
CA GLY A 15 3.26 -12.28 5.37
C GLY A 15 3.13 -11.40 4.13
N GLY A 16 3.03 -12.00 2.94
CA GLY A 16 2.83 -11.29 1.68
C GLY A 16 1.49 -10.54 1.62
N ILE A 17 0.40 -11.19 2.04
CA ILE A 17 -0.92 -10.54 2.12
C ILE A 17 -0.88 -9.36 3.09
N LEU A 18 -0.34 -9.55 4.30
CA LEU A 18 -0.22 -8.48 5.29
C LEU A 18 0.63 -7.32 4.76
N ALA A 19 1.75 -7.61 4.09
CA ALA A 19 2.60 -6.59 3.49
C ALA A 19 1.85 -5.77 2.45
N ILE A 20 1.11 -6.42 1.53
CA ILE A 20 0.31 -5.74 0.51
C ILE A 20 -0.81 -4.91 1.15
N SER A 21 -1.51 -5.44 2.15
CA SER A 21 -2.57 -4.71 2.87
C SER A 21 -2.03 -3.46 3.57
N LEU A 22 -0.89 -3.55 4.24
CA LEU A 22 -0.24 -2.40 4.88
C LEU A 22 0.20 -1.38 3.83
N LEU A 23 0.82 -1.82 2.74
CA LEU A 23 1.29 -0.94 1.66
C LEU A 23 0.10 -0.19 1.03
N LEU A 24 -1.00 -0.88 0.75
CA LEU A 24 -2.24 -0.28 0.27
C LEU A 24 -2.80 0.75 1.26
N TYR A 25 -2.85 0.43 2.56
CA TYR A 25 -3.29 1.37 3.59
C TYR A 25 -2.40 2.62 3.61
N PHE A 26 -1.08 2.46 3.61
CA PHE A 26 -0.15 3.60 3.60
C PHE A 26 -0.31 4.46 2.35
N VAL A 27 -0.45 3.84 1.18
CA VAL A 27 -0.65 4.54 -0.08
C VAL A 27 -1.99 5.30 -0.07
N ALA A 28 -3.08 4.66 0.32
CA ALA A 28 -4.41 5.26 0.29
C ALA A 28 -4.59 6.37 1.33
N THR A 29 -4.01 6.23 2.52
CA THR A 29 -4.21 7.16 3.63
C THR A 29 -3.20 8.31 3.64
N TYR A 30 -1.95 8.10 3.25
CA TYR A 30 -0.91 9.11 3.39
C TYR A 30 -0.39 9.62 2.05
N LEU A 31 0.01 8.73 1.14
CA LEU A 31 0.61 9.17 -0.14
C LEU A 31 -0.44 9.81 -1.06
N LEU A 32 -1.54 9.11 -1.31
CA LEU A 32 -2.56 9.52 -2.28
C LEU A 32 -3.20 10.87 -1.89
N PRO A 33 -3.63 11.13 -0.65
CA PRO A 33 -4.26 12.41 -0.31
C PRO A 33 -3.29 13.58 -0.39
N ASN A 34 -2.01 13.36 -0.06
CA ASN A 34 -0.98 14.40 -0.18
C ASN A 34 -0.72 14.76 -1.64
N ILE A 35 -0.59 13.76 -2.51
CA ILE A 35 -0.43 13.97 -3.96
C ILE A 35 -1.66 14.68 -4.53
N LEU A 36 -2.87 14.22 -4.19
CA LEU A 36 -4.12 14.84 -4.65
C LEU A 36 -4.23 16.29 -4.19
N ARG A 37 -3.89 16.61 -2.94
CA ARG A 37 -3.91 17.98 -2.42
C ARG A 37 -2.99 18.89 -3.23
N LEU A 38 -1.78 18.43 -3.53
CA LEU A 38 -0.82 19.18 -4.35
C LEU A 38 -1.31 19.38 -5.79
N LEU A 39 -1.87 18.35 -6.41
CA LEU A 39 -2.43 18.42 -7.76
C LEU A 39 -3.62 19.39 -7.83
N ILE A 40 -4.50 19.36 -6.83
CA ILE A 40 -5.65 20.27 -6.73
C ILE A 40 -5.17 21.71 -6.53
N ALA A 41 -4.24 21.95 -5.60
CA ALA A 41 -3.69 23.29 -5.38
C ALA A 41 -3.06 23.87 -6.65
N ARG A 42 -2.28 23.06 -7.40
CA ARG A 42 -1.72 23.45 -8.69
C ARG A 42 -2.81 23.77 -9.71
N ASN A 43 -3.86 22.96 -9.80
CA ASN A 43 -4.96 23.18 -10.74
C ASN A 43 -5.73 24.48 -10.45
N ILE A 44 -5.89 24.81 -9.16
CA ILE A 44 -6.52 26.08 -8.73
C ILE A 44 -5.65 27.27 -9.13
N ILE A 45 -4.33 27.24 -8.85
CA ILE A 45 -3.41 28.34 -9.18
C ILE A 45 -3.30 28.59 -10.70
N ILE A 46 -3.33 27.53 -11.52
CA ILE A 46 -3.22 27.68 -12.99
C ILE A 46 -4.52 28.24 -13.60
N LYS A 47 -5.67 28.03 -12.95
CA LYS A 47 -6.99 28.44 -13.46
C LYS A 47 -7.44 29.82 -12.96
N LEU A 48 -6.88 30.31 -11.87
CA LEU A 48 -7.09 31.66 -11.34
C LEU A 48 -6.20 32.66 -12.09
#